data_AF-A0AAF0ECW3-F1
#
_entry.id   AF-A0AAF0ECW3-F1
#
_cell.length_a   1.000
_cell.length_b   1.000
_cell.length_c   1.000
_cell.angle_alpha   90.00
_cell.angle_beta   90.00
_cell.angle_gamma   90.00
#
_symmetry.space_group_name_H-M   'P 1'
#
loop_
_entity.id
_entity.type
_entity.pdbx_description
1 polymer ?
#
loop_
_entity_poly.entity_id
_entity_poly.type
_entity_poly.pdbx_seq_one_letter_code
_entity_poly.pdbx_strand_id
1 'polypeptide(L)'
;MMAHLARTLLSRHQLARASHVLCEMTHAPAQCVCAKNDALLLHTLRHGIQRLGQRTSTRWVAGPDGPAHPALALATLYDHCAEARISLPFDALSSLIATLARSIDSTALVPMLDVLAADIVARAPAPYTSSVLAALVYAYGRAKEPQRGENMLAQISLRLGASLTARDVARQHDPRHLAWLRRYTSAAYMPHDVPLHAVWTRHPDVWNALIRARILAGHMVGARIWLERFRLLTKVRDVASLSEIAGPKPTASPYLTLMHALSMSTHLRQLFLHLSPHEQASLHARATDLDAPFKTACLYEILALVRQDQVIPGVSMLNLLASFEAGCGRLPRAVALATEACLLENGPAHVVHRTREAPLAAQSKAYAGFRVHISTIPVLFTLYATQARQIYGSQPETEERLPCPLFPASHPLAVMVGSPRAVLRLCQDRVKSSAAAAHKYLCTKGTLVLNAALDAMLATNDWQGAWYVLQLYKQWDVEPNAWTHLTLWRRLSAHPHGAVPNGGDVHALQHAGMVVERMMQAQGLPLPNTQAALDNDFVQ
;
A
#
# COMPACT_ATOMS: atom_id res chain seq x y z
N MET A 1 -34.37 -12.05 -14.03
CA MET A 1 -34.87 -11.83 -12.65
C MET A 1 -33.79 -12.08 -11.59
N MET A 2 -33.24 -13.30 -11.47
CA MET A 2 -32.23 -13.64 -10.43
C MET A 2 -30.99 -12.72 -10.42
N ALA A 3 -30.48 -12.35 -11.60
CA ALA A 3 -29.35 -11.42 -11.71
C ALA A 3 -29.63 -10.04 -11.09
N HIS A 4 -30.85 -9.53 -11.24
CA HIS A 4 -31.26 -8.27 -10.63
C HIS A 4 -31.43 -8.43 -9.12
N LEU A 5 -32.03 -9.54 -8.67
CA LEU A 5 -32.18 -9.86 -7.25
C LEU A 5 -30.82 -9.93 -6.54
N ALA A 6 -29.84 -10.66 -7.09
CA ALA A 6 -28.50 -10.76 -6.53
C ALA A 6 -27.83 -9.37 -6.37
N ARG A 7 -27.96 -8.50 -7.36
CA ARG A 7 -27.43 -7.12 -7.30
C ARG A 7 -28.07 -6.30 -6.19
N THR A 8 -29.39 -6.38 -6.05
CA THR A 8 -30.16 -5.67 -5.01
C THR A 8 -29.85 -6.19 -3.61
N LEU A 9 -29.67 -7.51 -3.45
CA LEU A 9 -29.27 -8.10 -2.16
C LEU A 9 -27.85 -7.67 -1.76
N LEU A 10 -26.91 -7.63 -2.71
CA LEU A 10 -25.55 -7.14 -2.48
C LEU A 10 -25.50 -5.65 -2.13
N SER A 11 -26.37 -4.82 -2.72
CA SER A 11 -26.44 -3.39 -2.37
C SER A 11 -27.07 -3.15 -1.01
N ARG A 12 -27.99 -4.02 -0.57
CA ARG A 12 -28.64 -3.99 0.76
C ARG A 12 -27.87 -4.74 1.85
N HIS A 13 -26.64 -5.16 1.57
CA HIS A 13 -25.79 -5.90 2.52
C HIS A 13 -26.33 -7.26 3.00
N GLN A 14 -27.28 -7.87 2.28
CA GLN A 14 -27.84 -9.18 2.59
C GLN A 14 -26.99 -10.31 1.98
N LEU A 15 -25.84 -10.58 2.60
CA LEU A 15 -24.81 -11.44 2.02
C LEU A 15 -25.19 -12.92 1.89
N ALA A 16 -25.78 -13.51 2.92
CA ALA A 16 -26.18 -14.92 2.89
C ALA A 16 -27.14 -15.20 1.73
N ARG A 17 -28.19 -14.38 1.61
CA ARG A 17 -29.16 -14.46 0.51
C ARG A 17 -28.53 -14.17 -0.85
N ALA A 18 -27.67 -13.16 -0.94
CA ALA A 18 -26.99 -12.86 -2.20
C ALA A 18 -26.11 -14.03 -2.66
N SER A 19 -25.34 -14.63 -1.75
CA SER A 19 -24.50 -15.79 -2.02
C SER A 19 -25.34 -16.98 -2.49
N HIS A 20 -26.45 -17.26 -1.79
CA HIS A 20 -27.38 -18.32 -2.17
C HIS A 20 -27.92 -18.11 -3.59
N VAL A 21 -28.41 -16.92 -3.92
CA VAL A 21 -28.92 -16.61 -5.27
C VAL A 21 -27.83 -16.77 -6.32
N LEU A 22 -26.59 -16.35 -6.04
CA LEU A 22 -25.47 -16.54 -6.96
C LEU A 22 -25.12 -18.02 -7.18
N CYS A 23 -25.22 -18.86 -6.14
CA CYS A 23 -25.02 -20.30 -6.24
C CYS A 23 -26.17 -20.97 -7.02
N GLU A 24 -27.42 -20.59 -6.78
CA GLU A 24 -28.56 -21.09 -7.56
C GLU A 24 -28.42 -20.78 -9.06
N MET A 25 -27.87 -19.60 -9.40
CA MET A 25 -27.61 -19.24 -10.79
C MET A 25 -26.62 -20.16 -11.51
N THR A 26 -25.74 -20.90 -10.81
CA THR A 26 -24.81 -21.83 -11.47
C THR A 26 -25.51 -23.09 -12.00
N HIS A 27 -26.73 -23.39 -11.53
CA HIS A 27 -27.55 -24.50 -12.01
C HIS A 27 -28.31 -24.18 -13.31
N ALA A 28 -28.41 -22.91 -13.69
CA ALA A 28 -29.14 -22.46 -14.88
C ALA A 28 -28.72 -23.18 -16.17
N PRO A 29 -27.42 -23.46 -16.43
CA PRO A 29 -27.02 -24.22 -17.62
C PRO A 29 -27.45 -25.69 -17.58
N ALA A 30 -27.46 -26.34 -16.41
CA ALA A 30 -27.92 -27.72 -16.26
C ALA A 30 -29.44 -27.84 -16.47
N GLN A 31 -30.17 -26.77 -16.18
CA GLN A 31 -31.62 -26.65 -16.40
C GLN A 31 -31.98 -26.13 -17.80
N CYS A 32 -31.01 -26.05 -18.73
CA CYS A 32 -31.20 -25.54 -20.09
C CYS A 32 -31.73 -24.09 -20.18
N VAL A 33 -31.56 -23.29 -19.12
CA VAL A 33 -32.00 -21.88 -19.09
C VAL A 33 -31.05 -20.97 -19.87
N CYS A 34 -29.75 -21.28 -19.88
CA CYS A 34 -28.74 -20.56 -20.66
C CYS A 34 -27.52 -21.45 -20.95
N ALA A 35 -26.63 -21.00 -21.83
CA ALA A 35 -25.36 -21.68 -22.05
C ALA A 35 -24.35 -21.42 -20.90
N LYS A 36 -23.38 -22.31 -20.70
CA LYS A 36 -22.33 -22.16 -19.66
C LYS A 36 -21.46 -20.91 -19.86
N ASN A 37 -21.33 -20.47 -21.10
CA ASN A 37 -20.59 -19.27 -21.51
C ASN A 37 -21.52 -18.05 -21.76
N ASP A 38 -22.76 -18.11 -21.28
CA ASP A 38 -23.70 -17.00 -21.41
C ASP A 38 -23.15 -15.70 -20.79
N ALA A 39 -23.21 -14.61 -21.56
CA ALA A 39 -22.61 -13.34 -21.19
C ALA A 39 -23.27 -12.71 -19.95
N LEU A 40 -24.59 -12.85 -19.80
CA LEU A 40 -25.33 -12.28 -18.68
C LEU A 40 -25.03 -13.04 -17.39
N LEU A 41 -24.96 -14.38 -17.46
CA LEU A 41 -24.55 -15.24 -16.35
C LEU A 41 -23.15 -14.89 -15.87
N LEU A 42 -22.16 -14.92 -16.77
CA LEU A 42 -20.76 -14.63 -16.44
C LEU A 42 -20.57 -13.21 -15.91
N HIS A 43 -21.26 -12.23 -16.49
CA HIS A 43 -21.20 -10.84 -16.02
C HIS A 43 -21.81 -10.68 -14.62
N THR A 44 -22.90 -11.41 -14.32
CA THR A 44 -23.53 -11.37 -13.00
C THR A 44 -22.65 -12.03 -11.95
N LEU A 45 -22.10 -13.22 -12.24
CA LEU A 45 -21.16 -13.91 -11.35
C LEU A 45 -19.90 -13.07 -11.10
N ARG A 46 -19.32 -12.49 -12.16
CA ARG A 46 -18.20 -11.55 -12.07
C ARG A 46 -18.49 -10.38 -11.14
N HIS A 47 -19.62 -9.70 -11.33
CA HIS A 47 -20.01 -8.57 -10.48
C HIS A 47 -20.26 -9.03 -9.03
N GLY A 48 -20.90 -10.18 -8.83
CA GLY A 48 -21.12 -10.77 -7.51
C GLY A 48 -19.81 -11.02 -6.76
N ILE A 49 -18.85 -11.69 -7.41
CA ILE A 49 -17.53 -11.98 -6.86
C ILE A 49 -16.77 -10.69 -6.53
N GLN A 50 -16.77 -9.71 -7.43
CA GLN A 50 -16.10 -8.43 -7.18
C GLN A 50 -16.71 -7.68 -5.99
N ARG A 51 -18.05 -7.66 -5.87
CA ARG A 51 -18.74 -7.01 -4.75
C ARG A 51 -18.50 -7.73 -3.42
N LEU A 52 -18.47 -9.05 -3.43
CA LEU A 52 -18.12 -9.84 -2.26
C LEU A 52 -16.65 -9.61 -1.86
N GLY A 53 -15.73 -9.59 -2.82
CA GLY A 53 -14.31 -9.39 -2.58
C GLY A 53 -13.90 -7.96 -2.17
N GLN A 54 -14.70 -6.95 -2.53
CA GLN A 54 -14.51 -5.57 -2.07
C GLN A 54 -14.77 -5.40 -0.56
N ARG A 55 -15.45 -6.35 0.09
CA ARG A 55 -15.72 -6.27 1.52
C ARG A 55 -14.46 -6.68 2.29
N THR A 56 -13.97 -5.77 3.11
CA THR A 56 -12.73 -5.89 3.89
C THR A 56 -12.93 -6.58 5.24
N SER A 57 -14.17 -6.89 5.62
CA SER A 57 -14.46 -7.49 6.92
C SER A 57 -13.92 -8.91 7.01
N THR A 58 -12.98 -9.13 7.94
CA THR A 58 -12.59 -10.45 8.46
C THR A 58 -13.57 -10.94 9.53
N ARG A 59 -14.54 -10.11 9.94
CA ARG A 59 -15.61 -10.46 10.87
C ARG A 59 -16.80 -11.01 10.08
N TRP A 60 -17.50 -11.96 10.67
CA TRP A 60 -18.82 -12.40 10.22
C TRP A 60 -19.71 -11.17 10.03
N VAL A 61 -20.27 -11.00 8.84
CA VAL A 61 -21.21 -9.90 8.61
C VAL A 61 -22.54 -10.35 9.23
N ALA A 62 -22.90 -9.73 10.35
CA ALA A 62 -24.22 -9.90 10.95
C ALA A 62 -25.25 -9.33 9.97
N GLY A 63 -26.06 -10.21 9.38
CA GLY A 63 -27.22 -9.85 8.58
C GLY A 63 -28.51 -10.35 9.25
N PRO A 64 -29.68 -9.88 8.79
CA PRO A 64 -30.98 -10.35 9.29
C PRO A 64 -31.21 -11.86 9.08
N ASP A 65 -30.35 -12.53 8.31
CA ASP A 65 -30.44 -13.94 7.94
C ASP A 65 -29.30 -14.80 8.55
N GLY A 66 -28.54 -14.25 9.49
CA GLY A 66 -27.42 -14.92 10.12
C GLY A 66 -26.03 -14.46 9.63
N PRO A 67 -24.96 -14.94 10.30
CA PRO A 67 -23.59 -14.54 9.98
C PRO A 67 -23.14 -15.17 8.65
N ALA A 68 -22.62 -14.35 7.72
CA ALA A 68 -21.97 -14.84 6.51
C ALA A 68 -20.54 -14.29 6.36
N HIS A 69 -19.58 -15.17 6.13
CA HIS A 69 -18.18 -14.79 5.89
C HIS A 69 -17.90 -14.66 4.38
N PRO A 70 -17.42 -13.49 3.87
CA PRO A 70 -17.23 -13.27 2.44
C PRO A 70 -16.32 -14.29 1.73
N ALA A 71 -15.26 -14.76 2.41
CA ALA A 71 -14.36 -15.78 1.86
C ALA A 71 -15.06 -17.14 1.71
N LEU A 72 -15.96 -17.51 2.64
CA LEU A 72 -16.70 -18.77 2.55
C LEU A 72 -17.70 -18.72 1.40
N ALA A 73 -18.46 -17.62 1.30
CA ALA A 73 -19.38 -17.38 0.19
C ALA A 73 -18.67 -17.45 -1.18
N LEU A 74 -17.47 -16.88 -1.28
CA LEU A 74 -16.66 -16.93 -2.50
C LEU A 74 -16.12 -18.33 -2.82
N ALA A 75 -15.66 -19.07 -1.81
CA ALA A 75 -15.19 -20.45 -1.99
C ALA A 75 -16.34 -21.36 -2.44
N THR A 76 -17.48 -21.31 -1.75
CA THR A 76 -18.68 -22.07 -2.13
C THR A 76 -19.14 -21.73 -3.54
N LEU A 77 -19.13 -20.45 -3.92
CA LEU A 77 -19.49 -20.04 -5.28
C LEU A 77 -18.50 -20.58 -6.33
N TYR A 78 -17.22 -20.66 -6.02
CA TYR A 78 -16.22 -21.27 -6.89
C TYR A 78 -16.48 -22.76 -7.07
N ASP A 79 -16.75 -23.50 -6.00
CA ASP A 79 -17.06 -24.94 -6.05
C ASP A 79 -18.29 -25.20 -6.94
N HIS A 80 -19.37 -24.42 -6.75
CA HIS A 80 -20.58 -24.51 -7.58
C HIS A 80 -20.32 -24.19 -9.06
N CYS A 81 -19.43 -23.23 -9.34
CA CYS A 81 -19.02 -22.95 -10.72
C CYS A 81 -18.19 -24.10 -11.31
N ALA A 82 -17.27 -24.68 -10.52
CA ALA A 82 -16.44 -25.80 -10.93
C ALA A 82 -17.29 -27.05 -11.23
N GLU A 83 -18.24 -27.40 -10.36
CA GLU A 83 -19.20 -28.49 -10.53
C GLU A 83 -20.05 -28.30 -11.79
N ALA A 84 -20.57 -27.09 -12.00
CA ALA A 84 -21.34 -26.74 -13.20
C ALA A 84 -20.48 -26.65 -14.49
N ARG A 85 -19.15 -26.74 -14.37
CA ARG A 85 -18.15 -26.50 -15.43
C ARG A 85 -18.29 -25.11 -16.06
N ILE A 86 -18.51 -24.09 -15.23
CA ILE A 86 -18.56 -22.67 -15.61
C ILE A 86 -17.18 -22.06 -15.38
N SER A 87 -16.52 -21.66 -16.46
CA SER A 87 -15.21 -21.01 -16.40
C SER A 87 -15.34 -19.54 -16.00
N LEU A 88 -15.09 -19.24 -14.71
CA LEU A 88 -15.11 -17.87 -14.22
C LEU A 88 -14.06 -16.97 -14.92
N PRO A 89 -14.40 -15.70 -15.22
CA PRO A 89 -13.44 -14.74 -15.78
C PRO A 89 -12.22 -14.50 -14.89
N PHE A 90 -11.06 -14.26 -15.49
CA PHE A 90 -9.80 -14.04 -14.75
C PHE A 90 -9.90 -12.90 -13.74
N ASP A 91 -10.50 -11.76 -14.07
CA ASP A 91 -10.56 -10.64 -13.14
C ASP A 91 -11.48 -10.91 -11.91
N ALA A 92 -12.50 -11.77 -12.08
CA ALA A 92 -13.28 -12.30 -10.96
C ALA A 92 -12.41 -13.21 -10.08
N LEU A 93 -11.65 -14.13 -10.68
CA LEU A 93 -10.73 -15.02 -9.95
C LEU A 93 -9.67 -14.23 -9.19
N SER A 94 -9.12 -13.17 -9.75
CA SER A 94 -8.15 -12.29 -9.07
C SER A 94 -8.74 -11.68 -7.79
N SER A 95 -10.00 -11.24 -7.85
CA SER A 95 -10.72 -10.68 -6.69
C SER A 95 -11.03 -11.75 -5.63
N LEU A 96 -11.39 -12.96 -6.08
CA LEU A 96 -11.61 -14.12 -5.22
C LEU A 96 -10.34 -14.48 -4.47
N ILE A 97 -9.22 -14.72 -5.18
CA ILE A 97 -7.92 -15.07 -4.61
C ILE A 97 -7.44 -14.04 -3.60
N ALA A 98 -7.56 -12.74 -3.94
CA ALA A 98 -7.17 -11.66 -3.03
C ALA A 98 -8.00 -11.62 -1.74
N THR A 99 -9.24 -12.13 -1.77
CA THR A 99 -10.12 -12.18 -0.60
C THR A 99 -9.85 -13.41 0.25
N LEU A 100 -9.64 -14.57 -0.37
CA LEU A 100 -9.19 -15.79 0.31
C LEU A 100 -7.87 -15.54 1.05
N ALA A 101 -6.87 -14.96 0.37
CA ALA A 101 -5.55 -14.69 0.94
C ALA A 101 -5.51 -13.67 2.10
N ARG A 102 -6.58 -12.89 2.27
CA ARG A 102 -6.73 -11.96 3.40
C ARG A 102 -7.41 -12.60 4.60
N SER A 103 -8.25 -13.60 4.38
CA SER A 103 -9.22 -14.04 5.39
C SER A 103 -9.02 -15.48 5.86
N ILE A 104 -8.26 -16.28 5.11
CA ILE A 104 -7.98 -17.68 5.43
C ILE A 104 -6.54 -17.80 5.94
N ASP A 105 -6.32 -18.68 6.92
CA ASP A 105 -5.01 -19.00 7.45
C ASP A 105 -4.13 -19.72 6.40
N SER A 106 -2.82 -19.75 6.62
CA SER A 106 -1.89 -20.32 5.64
C SER A 106 -2.11 -21.81 5.37
N THR A 107 -2.55 -22.59 6.36
CA THR A 107 -2.66 -24.05 6.24
C THR A 107 -3.84 -24.46 5.35
N ALA A 108 -4.98 -23.79 5.49
CA ALA A 108 -6.15 -24.01 4.64
C ALA A 108 -6.03 -23.29 3.27
N LEU A 109 -5.26 -22.20 3.20
CA LEU A 109 -5.13 -21.41 1.97
C LEU A 109 -4.34 -22.15 0.87
N VAL A 110 -3.24 -22.86 1.21
CA VAL A 110 -2.38 -23.50 0.20
C VAL A 110 -3.13 -24.52 -0.67
N PRO A 111 -3.89 -25.49 -0.13
CA PRO A 111 -4.63 -26.44 -0.96
C PRO A 111 -5.63 -25.76 -1.92
N MET A 112 -6.31 -24.70 -1.45
CA MET A 112 -7.23 -23.93 -2.30
C MET A 112 -6.50 -23.22 -3.44
N LEU A 113 -5.33 -22.65 -3.15
CA LEU A 113 -4.49 -22.02 -4.17
C LEU A 113 -3.95 -23.03 -5.18
N ASP A 114 -3.62 -24.26 -4.75
CA ASP A 114 -3.14 -25.32 -5.65
C ASP A 114 -4.23 -25.71 -6.66
N VAL A 115 -5.48 -25.86 -6.21
CA VAL A 115 -6.65 -26.13 -7.08
C VAL A 115 -6.85 -24.99 -8.09
N LEU A 116 -6.87 -23.75 -7.61
CA LEU A 116 -7.01 -22.57 -8.47
C LEU A 116 -5.84 -22.45 -9.46
N ALA A 117 -4.61 -22.72 -9.01
CA ALA A 117 -3.43 -22.66 -9.86
C ALA A 117 -3.48 -23.71 -10.97
N ALA A 118 -3.88 -24.95 -10.66
CA ALA A 118 -4.03 -26.02 -11.65
C ALA A 118 -5.06 -25.65 -12.74
N ASP A 119 -6.21 -25.10 -12.34
CA ASP A 119 -7.25 -24.60 -13.25
C ASP A 119 -6.70 -23.47 -14.14
N ILE A 120 -6.01 -22.49 -13.56
CA ILE A 120 -5.41 -21.38 -14.31
C ILE A 120 -4.30 -21.83 -15.26
N VAL A 121 -3.44 -22.76 -14.83
CA VAL A 121 -2.37 -23.32 -15.67
C VAL A 121 -2.95 -24.07 -16.86
N ALA A 122 -4.09 -24.76 -16.72
CA ALA A 122 -4.74 -25.48 -17.82
C ALA A 122 -5.42 -24.57 -18.86
N ARG A 123 -5.82 -23.35 -18.48
CA ARG A 123 -6.56 -22.42 -19.35
C ARG A 123 -5.68 -21.75 -20.41
N ALA A 124 -6.28 -21.40 -21.55
CA ALA A 124 -5.63 -20.52 -22.51
C ALA A 124 -5.47 -19.09 -21.91
N PRO A 125 -4.36 -18.38 -22.20
CA PRO A 125 -4.21 -16.99 -21.79
C PRO A 125 -5.34 -16.12 -22.36
N ALA A 126 -5.85 -15.20 -21.54
CA ALA A 126 -6.94 -14.30 -21.91
C ALA A 126 -6.75 -12.90 -21.28
N PRO A 127 -7.64 -11.93 -21.52
CA PRO A 127 -7.59 -10.66 -20.81
C PRO A 127 -7.56 -10.87 -19.29
N TYR A 128 -6.75 -10.06 -18.59
CA TYR A 128 -6.55 -10.13 -17.13
C TYR A 128 -5.85 -11.39 -16.58
N THR A 129 -5.31 -12.29 -17.42
CA THR A 129 -4.49 -13.41 -16.95
C THR A 129 -3.37 -12.93 -16.02
N SER A 130 -2.67 -11.85 -16.36
CA SER A 130 -1.60 -11.28 -15.52
C SER A 130 -2.08 -10.87 -14.12
N SER A 131 -3.31 -10.37 -13.98
CA SER A 131 -3.88 -9.97 -12.69
C SER A 131 -4.16 -11.17 -11.79
N VAL A 132 -4.54 -12.31 -12.37
CA VAL A 132 -4.71 -13.56 -11.61
C VAL A 132 -3.36 -14.15 -11.23
N LEU A 133 -2.40 -14.18 -12.16
CA LEU A 133 -1.05 -14.66 -11.88
C LEU A 133 -0.42 -13.85 -10.74
N ALA A 134 -0.53 -12.51 -10.77
CA ALA A 134 -0.06 -11.65 -9.69
C ALA A 134 -0.79 -11.93 -8.36
N ALA A 135 -2.11 -12.16 -8.39
CA ALA A 135 -2.89 -12.48 -7.19
C ALA A 135 -2.49 -13.84 -6.58
N LEU A 136 -2.30 -14.89 -7.40
CA LEU A 136 -1.85 -16.21 -6.95
C LEU A 136 -0.45 -16.15 -6.36
N VAL A 137 0.51 -15.52 -7.06
CA VAL A 137 1.88 -15.35 -6.55
C VAL A 137 1.89 -14.63 -5.21
N TYR A 138 1.12 -13.53 -5.09
CA TYR A 138 0.97 -12.80 -3.84
C TYR A 138 0.34 -13.65 -2.73
N ALA A 139 -0.70 -14.42 -3.06
CA ALA A 139 -1.40 -15.29 -2.12
C ALA A 139 -0.51 -16.43 -1.59
N TYR A 140 0.29 -17.06 -2.45
CA TYR A 140 1.31 -18.02 -2.03
C TYR A 140 2.36 -17.39 -1.10
N GLY A 141 2.79 -16.16 -1.39
CA GLY A 141 3.65 -15.40 -0.48
C GLY A 141 3.03 -15.12 0.89
N ARG A 142 1.73 -14.79 0.93
CA ARG A 142 0.95 -14.65 2.19
C ARG A 142 0.91 -15.97 2.96
N ALA A 143 0.78 -17.08 2.25
CA ALA A 143 0.81 -18.43 2.80
C ALA A 143 2.22 -18.92 3.19
N LYS A 144 3.25 -18.08 3.05
CA LYS A 144 4.67 -18.39 3.32
C LYS A 144 5.29 -19.43 2.38
N GLU A 145 4.67 -19.68 1.23
CA GLU A 145 5.10 -20.68 0.23
C GLU A 145 5.37 -20.05 -1.15
N PRO A 146 6.23 -19.02 -1.27
CA PRO A 146 6.42 -18.28 -2.52
C PRO A 146 6.95 -19.15 -3.68
N GLN A 147 7.66 -20.24 -3.37
CA GLN A 147 8.17 -21.21 -4.35
C GLN A 147 7.03 -21.83 -5.16
N ARG A 148 5.85 -22.06 -4.56
CA ARG A 148 4.70 -22.61 -5.28
C ARG A 148 4.18 -21.67 -6.36
N GLY A 149 4.14 -20.36 -6.07
CA GLY A 149 3.80 -19.34 -7.05
C GLY A 149 4.81 -19.27 -8.20
N GLU A 150 6.10 -19.42 -7.91
CA GLU A 150 7.16 -19.48 -8.92
C GLU A 150 7.05 -20.75 -9.78
N ASN A 151 6.77 -21.91 -9.18
CA ASN A 151 6.56 -23.17 -9.88
C ASN A 151 5.33 -23.12 -10.79
N MET A 152 4.24 -22.51 -10.33
CA MET A 152 3.06 -22.27 -11.17
C MET A 152 3.40 -21.42 -12.40
N LEU A 153 4.19 -20.34 -12.22
CA LEU A 153 4.66 -19.54 -13.35
C LEU A 153 5.58 -20.34 -14.30
N ALA A 154 6.41 -21.23 -13.76
CA ALA A 154 7.25 -22.10 -14.58
C ALA A 154 6.41 -23.07 -15.41
N GLN A 155 5.40 -23.70 -14.82
CA GLN A 155 4.50 -24.63 -15.51
C GLN A 155 3.74 -23.95 -16.65
N ILE A 156 3.17 -22.76 -16.43
CA ILE A 156 2.47 -22.03 -17.50
C ILE A 156 3.43 -21.56 -18.59
N SER A 157 4.64 -21.10 -18.24
CA SER A 157 5.66 -20.71 -19.23
C SER A 157 6.09 -21.89 -20.10
N LEU A 158 6.41 -23.03 -19.49
CA LEU A 158 6.84 -24.24 -20.19
C LEU A 158 5.75 -24.77 -21.12
N ARG A 159 4.49 -24.80 -20.66
CA ARG A 159 3.34 -25.20 -21.49
C ARG A 159 3.16 -24.30 -22.71
N LEU A 160 3.50 -23.02 -22.58
CA LEU A 160 3.43 -22.05 -23.68
C LEU A 160 4.72 -22.02 -24.52
N GLY A 161 5.64 -22.98 -24.32
CA GLY A 161 6.84 -23.15 -25.14
C GLY A 161 8.05 -22.31 -24.73
N ALA A 162 8.03 -21.63 -23.58
CA ALA A 162 9.19 -20.87 -23.13
C ALA A 162 10.30 -21.79 -22.60
N SER A 163 11.53 -21.55 -23.07
CA SER A 163 12.72 -22.32 -22.69
C SER A 163 13.81 -21.46 -22.04
N LEU A 164 13.83 -20.16 -22.32
CA LEU A 164 14.86 -19.23 -21.83
C LEU A 164 14.57 -18.75 -20.41
N THR A 165 15.60 -18.69 -19.56
CA THR A 165 15.51 -18.17 -18.19
C THR A 165 16.24 -16.83 -18.02
N ALA A 166 16.08 -16.17 -16.88
CA ALA A 166 16.83 -14.94 -16.58
C ALA A 166 18.34 -15.19 -16.51
N ARG A 167 18.77 -16.39 -16.06
CA ARG A 167 20.18 -16.78 -16.09
C ARG A 167 20.71 -16.93 -17.50
N ASP A 168 19.92 -17.45 -18.44
CA ASP A 168 20.34 -17.57 -19.85
C ASP A 168 20.52 -16.20 -20.48
N VAL A 169 19.58 -15.28 -20.24
CA VAL A 169 19.70 -13.88 -20.66
C VAL A 169 20.93 -13.22 -20.04
N ALA A 170 21.18 -13.43 -18.75
CA ALA A 170 22.35 -12.87 -18.07
C ALA A 170 23.67 -13.41 -18.66
N ARG A 171 23.74 -14.70 -19.01
CA ARG A 171 24.93 -15.28 -19.67
C ARG A 171 25.25 -14.57 -20.98
N GLN A 172 24.23 -14.20 -21.73
CA GLN A 172 24.38 -13.59 -23.06
C GLN A 172 24.64 -12.08 -23.00
N HIS A 173 24.01 -11.36 -22.07
CA HIS A 173 23.95 -9.90 -22.11
C HIS A 173 24.50 -9.18 -20.87
N ASP A 174 24.61 -9.85 -19.71
CA ASP A 174 25.19 -9.26 -18.51
C ASP A 174 25.86 -10.32 -17.60
N PRO A 175 27.07 -10.78 -17.94
CA PRO A 175 27.79 -11.77 -17.13
C PRO A 175 28.08 -11.29 -15.69
N ARG A 176 28.11 -9.97 -15.46
CA ARG A 176 28.32 -9.39 -14.11
C ARG A 176 27.13 -9.70 -13.19
N HIS A 177 25.92 -9.78 -13.73
CA HIS A 177 24.74 -10.21 -12.98
C HIS A 177 24.92 -11.62 -12.41
N LEU A 178 25.52 -12.55 -13.15
CA LEU A 178 25.80 -13.91 -12.67
C LEU A 178 26.87 -13.92 -11.58
N ALA A 179 27.92 -13.13 -11.74
CA ALA A 179 28.96 -12.97 -10.72
C ALA A 179 28.37 -12.38 -9.42
N TRP A 180 27.43 -11.43 -9.54
CA TRP A 180 26.69 -10.88 -8.42
C TRP A 180 25.80 -11.93 -7.73
N LEU A 181 25.04 -12.73 -8.49
CA LEU A 181 24.19 -13.80 -7.94
C LEU A 181 24.99 -14.83 -7.13
N ARG A 182 26.23 -15.14 -7.54
CA ARG A 182 27.12 -16.07 -6.82
C ARG A 182 27.54 -15.55 -5.44
N ARG A 183 27.36 -14.27 -5.16
CA ARG A 183 27.68 -13.67 -3.85
C ARG A 183 26.64 -13.99 -2.78
N TYR A 184 25.56 -14.69 -3.10
CA TYR A 184 24.55 -15.11 -2.13
C TYR A 184 24.80 -16.54 -1.67
N THR A 185 24.88 -16.74 -0.36
CA THR A 185 25.45 -17.95 0.27
C THR A 185 24.44 -19.07 0.49
N SER A 186 23.13 -18.78 0.53
CA SER A 186 22.12 -19.78 0.88
C SER A 186 21.25 -20.16 -0.30
N ALA A 187 21.42 -21.40 -0.77
CA ALA A 187 20.57 -22.01 -1.80
C ALA A 187 19.09 -22.10 -1.36
N ALA A 188 18.82 -22.21 -0.06
CA ALA A 188 17.45 -22.33 0.47
C ALA A 188 16.57 -21.10 0.21
N TYR A 189 17.18 -19.91 0.05
CA TYR A 189 16.47 -18.66 -0.19
C TYR A 189 16.53 -18.17 -1.64
N MET A 190 17.19 -18.93 -2.50
CA MET A 190 17.35 -18.60 -3.91
C MET A 190 16.02 -18.82 -4.66
N PRO A 191 15.49 -17.79 -5.36
CA PRO A 191 14.29 -17.96 -6.15
C PRO A 191 14.46 -18.92 -7.32
N HIS A 192 13.39 -19.66 -7.64
CA HIS A 192 13.35 -20.50 -8.82
C HIS A 192 13.59 -19.65 -10.07
N ASP A 193 14.38 -20.17 -11.01
CA ASP A 193 14.71 -19.46 -12.24
C ASP A 193 13.64 -19.74 -13.30
N VAL A 194 12.53 -19.02 -13.19
CA VAL A 194 11.32 -19.26 -13.97
C VAL A 194 11.58 -18.99 -15.46
N PRO A 195 11.20 -19.91 -16.37
CA PRO A 195 11.22 -19.66 -17.81
C PRO A 195 10.40 -18.44 -18.20
N LEU A 196 10.97 -17.61 -19.08
CA LEU A 196 10.49 -16.28 -19.42
C LEU A 196 9.47 -16.37 -20.57
N HIS A 197 8.23 -15.99 -20.30
CA HIS A 197 7.17 -15.93 -21.31
C HIS A 197 6.36 -14.65 -21.20
N ALA A 198 6.02 -14.05 -22.34
CA ALA A 198 5.31 -12.78 -22.46
C ALA A 198 3.97 -12.73 -21.69
N VAL A 199 3.35 -13.87 -21.39
CA VAL A 199 2.11 -13.96 -20.58
C VAL A 199 2.25 -13.30 -19.20
N TRP A 200 3.45 -13.28 -18.63
CA TRP A 200 3.71 -12.68 -17.32
C TRP A 200 4.90 -11.72 -17.31
N THR A 201 5.95 -11.95 -18.10
CA THR A 201 7.17 -11.13 -18.09
C THR A 201 6.93 -9.68 -18.51
N ARG A 202 5.99 -9.44 -19.44
CA ARG A 202 5.67 -8.07 -19.90
C ARG A 202 4.93 -7.23 -18.85
N HIS A 203 4.45 -7.84 -17.77
CA HIS A 203 3.54 -7.23 -16.80
C HIS A 203 4.27 -6.89 -15.48
N PRO A 204 4.56 -5.62 -15.19
CA PRO A 204 5.25 -5.20 -13.96
C PRO A 204 4.53 -5.64 -12.66
N ASP A 205 3.22 -5.82 -12.70
CA ASP A 205 2.44 -6.26 -11.54
C ASP A 205 2.81 -7.68 -11.08
N VAL A 206 3.16 -8.57 -12.01
CA VAL A 206 3.60 -9.94 -11.67
C VAL A 206 5.00 -9.90 -11.05
N TRP A 207 5.92 -9.10 -11.59
CA TRP A 207 7.24 -8.87 -10.99
C TRP A 207 7.13 -8.31 -9.57
N ASN A 208 6.26 -7.31 -9.40
CA ASN A 208 5.99 -6.73 -8.10
C ASN A 208 5.41 -7.76 -7.12
N ALA A 209 4.51 -8.64 -7.60
CA ALA A 209 3.96 -9.73 -6.81
C ALA A 209 5.04 -10.75 -6.38
N LEU A 210 5.98 -11.11 -7.26
CA LEU A 210 7.10 -12.02 -6.95
C LEU A 210 7.99 -11.46 -5.82
N ILE A 211 8.38 -10.19 -5.94
CA ILE A 211 9.18 -9.49 -4.92
C ILE A 211 8.40 -9.46 -3.60
N ARG A 212 7.12 -9.07 -3.66
CA ARG A 212 6.25 -8.97 -2.48
C ARG A 212 5.99 -10.32 -1.82
N ALA A 213 5.82 -11.38 -2.60
CA ALA A 213 5.61 -12.73 -2.09
C ALA A 213 6.81 -13.23 -1.30
N ARG A 214 8.03 -12.97 -1.80
CA ARG A 214 9.28 -13.25 -1.07
C ARG A 214 9.41 -12.41 0.20
N ILE A 215 9.10 -11.12 0.16
CA ILE A 215 9.07 -10.27 1.36
C ILE A 215 8.11 -10.84 2.41
N LEU A 216 6.89 -11.20 2.00
CA LEU A 216 5.89 -11.75 2.91
C LEU A 216 6.33 -13.08 3.52
N ALA A 217 7.08 -13.90 2.80
CA ALA A 217 7.69 -15.12 3.31
C ALA A 217 8.91 -14.87 4.22
N GLY A 218 9.39 -13.63 4.34
CA GLY A 218 10.61 -13.28 5.08
C GLY A 218 11.90 -13.52 4.29
N HIS A 219 11.81 -13.77 2.99
CA HIS A 219 12.93 -14.08 2.10
C HIS A 219 13.44 -12.82 1.38
N MET A 220 14.03 -11.90 2.14
CA MET A 220 14.46 -10.59 1.63
C MET A 220 15.53 -10.67 0.52
N VAL A 221 16.46 -11.61 0.62
CA VAL A 221 17.45 -11.88 -0.44
C VAL A 221 16.77 -12.33 -1.72
N GLY A 222 15.80 -13.24 -1.64
CA GLY A 222 15.02 -13.69 -2.79
C GLY A 222 14.22 -12.55 -3.44
N ALA A 223 13.70 -11.61 -2.64
CA ALA A 223 13.05 -10.41 -3.14
C ALA A 223 14.03 -9.50 -3.91
N ARG A 224 15.25 -9.32 -3.41
CA ARG A 224 16.31 -8.57 -4.10
C ARG A 224 16.72 -9.23 -5.42
N ILE A 225 16.85 -10.56 -5.45
CA ILE A 225 17.16 -11.32 -6.67
C ILE A 225 16.07 -11.10 -7.73
N TRP A 226 14.78 -11.14 -7.36
CA TRP A 226 13.69 -10.85 -8.29
C TRP A 226 13.72 -9.41 -8.83
N LEU A 227 14.09 -8.43 -7.99
CA LEU A 227 14.30 -7.06 -8.45
C LEU A 227 15.43 -6.99 -9.48
N GLU A 228 16.57 -7.63 -9.24
CA GLU A 228 17.69 -7.63 -10.19
C GLU A 228 17.35 -8.34 -11.51
N ARG A 229 16.55 -9.41 -11.47
CA ARG A 229 16.03 -10.05 -12.69
C ARG A 229 15.09 -9.13 -13.47
N PHE A 230 14.23 -8.39 -12.79
CA PHE A 230 13.39 -7.36 -13.41
C PHE A 230 14.28 -6.31 -14.11
N ARG A 231 15.31 -5.81 -13.43
CA ARG A 231 16.26 -4.83 -13.97
C ARG A 231 16.96 -5.34 -15.22
N LEU A 232 17.47 -6.57 -15.18
CA LEU A 232 18.10 -7.23 -16.33
C LEU A 232 17.16 -7.20 -17.54
N LEU A 233 15.90 -7.64 -17.38
CA LEU A 233 14.94 -7.71 -18.48
C LEU A 233 14.42 -6.35 -18.94
N THR A 234 14.41 -5.33 -18.08
CA THR A 234 14.12 -3.96 -18.55
C THR A 234 15.22 -3.43 -19.48
N LYS A 235 16.49 -3.82 -19.26
CA LYS A 235 17.63 -3.35 -20.06
C LYS A 235 17.73 -4.02 -21.42
N VAL A 236 17.31 -5.29 -21.51
CA VAL A 236 17.38 -6.07 -22.76
C VAL A 236 16.05 -6.13 -23.52
N ARG A 237 15.06 -5.34 -23.09
CA ARG A 237 13.68 -5.37 -23.64
C ARG A 237 13.62 -5.14 -25.15
N ASP A 238 14.46 -4.25 -25.67
CA ASP A 238 14.43 -3.83 -27.07
C ASP A 238 15.44 -4.61 -27.94
N VAL A 239 16.04 -5.68 -27.40
CA VAL A 239 16.99 -6.53 -28.13
C VAL A 239 16.21 -7.50 -29.03
N ALA A 240 16.44 -7.43 -30.35
CA ALA A 240 15.69 -8.20 -31.35
C ALA A 240 15.74 -9.73 -31.12
N SER A 241 16.88 -10.26 -30.65
CA SER A 241 17.06 -11.68 -30.33
C SER A 241 16.25 -12.18 -29.14
N LEU A 242 15.64 -11.26 -28.38
CA LEU A 242 14.79 -11.55 -27.21
C LEU A 242 13.36 -11.01 -27.40
N SER A 243 12.97 -10.72 -28.65
CA SER A 243 11.64 -10.19 -28.98
C SER A 243 10.49 -11.08 -28.47
N GLU A 244 10.72 -12.40 -28.39
CA GLU A 244 9.78 -13.38 -27.83
C GLU A 244 9.56 -13.25 -26.31
N ILE A 245 10.54 -12.71 -25.57
CA ILE A 245 10.50 -12.61 -24.09
C ILE A 245 9.71 -11.38 -23.61
N ALA A 246 9.40 -10.42 -24.49
CA ALA A 246 8.63 -9.19 -24.20
C ALA A 246 8.91 -8.61 -22.80
N GLY A 247 10.09 -8.01 -22.63
CA GLY A 247 10.53 -7.47 -21.33
C GLY A 247 9.53 -6.50 -20.69
N PRO A 248 9.51 -6.39 -19.35
CA PRO A 248 8.57 -5.54 -18.64
C PRO A 248 8.80 -4.05 -18.94
N LYS A 249 7.73 -3.25 -18.83
CA LYS A 249 7.87 -1.79 -18.84
C LYS A 249 8.64 -1.33 -17.59
N PRO A 250 9.63 -0.42 -17.72
CA PRO A 250 10.32 0.14 -16.57
C PRO A 250 9.33 0.93 -15.70
N THR A 251 9.26 0.59 -14.41
CA THR A 251 8.36 1.25 -13.44
C THR A 251 8.99 1.29 -12.06
N ALA A 252 8.58 2.26 -11.25
CA ALA A 252 9.06 2.43 -9.88
C ALA A 252 8.51 1.37 -8.89
N SER A 253 7.45 0.65 -9.25
CA SER A 253 6.70 -0.22 -8.33
C SER A 253 7.55 -1.35 -7.71
N PRO A 254 8.35 -2.13 -8.48
CA PRO A 254 9.25 -3.15 -7.92
C PRO A 254 10.25 -2.60 -6.90
N TYR A 255 10.86 -1.45 -7.18
CA TYR A 255 11.79 -0.78 -6.26
C TYR A 255 11.09 -0.30 -5.00
N LEU A 256 9.92 0.34 -5.16
CA LEU A 256 9.12 0.84 -4.05
C LEU A 256 8.69 -0.28 -3.09
N THR A 257 8.31 -1.44 -3.62
CA THR A 257 7.96 -2.60 -2.80
C THR A 257 9.13 -3.08 -1.94
N LEU A 258 10.34 -3.13 -2.50
CA LEU A 258 11.53 -3.47 -1.73
C LEU A 258 11.90 -2.38 -0.71
N MET A 259 11.81 -1.10 -1.08
CA MET A 259 12.02 0.02 -0.15
C MET A 259 11.05 -0.01 1.04
N HIS A 260 9.77 -0.29 0.80
CA HIS A 260 8.79 -0.48 1.87
C HIS A 260 9.15 -1.64 2.79
N ALA A 261 9.69 -2.74 2.25
CA ALA A 261 10.12 -3.84 3.08
C ALA A 261 11.31 -3.47 3.96
N LEU A 262 12.30 -2.77 3.40
CA LEU A 262 13.48 -2.25 4.12
C LEU A 262 13.12 -1.16 5.13
N SER A 263 11.92 -0.58 5.08
CA SER A 263 11.47 0.35 6.10
C SER A 263 11.11 -0.36 7.43
N MET A 264 10.95 -1.68 7.43
CA MET A 264 10.58 -2.52 8.59
C MET A 264 11.80 -3.20 9.22
N SER A 265 11.92 -3.14 10.55
CA SER A 265 13.06 -3.69 11.30
C SER A 265 13.23 -5.21 11.16
N THR A 266 12.12 -5.94 11.12
CA THR A 266 12.11 -7.41 10.97
C THR A 266 12.75 -7.84 9.65
N HIS A 267 12.37 -7.19 8.55
CA HIS A 267 12.91 -7.48 7.22
C HIS A 267 14.37 -7.03 7.08
N LEU A 268 14.76 -5.90 7.69
CA LEU A 268 16.17 -5.49 7.70
C LEU A 268 17.05 -6.52 8.40
N ARG A 269 16.61 -7.07 9.54
CA ARG A 269 17.33 -8.14 10.24
C ARG A 269 17.44 -9.39 9.37
N GLN A 270 16.35 -9.80 8.72
CA GLN A 270 16.36 -10.95 7.80
C GLN A 270 17.32 -10.73 6.63
N LEU A 271 17.33 -9.53 6.03
CA LEU A 271 18.30 -9.20 4.99
C LEU A 271 19.71 -9.36 5.54
N PHE A 272 20.02 -8.71 6.66
CA PHE A 272 21.35 -8.77 7.27
C PHE A 272 21.84 -10.21 7.49
N LEU A 273 21.00 -11.08 8.07
CA LEU A 273 21.35 -12.48 8.35
C LEU A 273 21.66 -13.33 7.11
N HIS A 274 21.16 -12.94 5.93
CA HIS A 274 21.25 -13.75 4.71
C HIS A 274 22.13 -13.11 3.62
N LEU A 275 22.66 -11.91 3.85
CA LEU A 275 23.70 -11.31 3.02
C LEU A 275 25.03 -12.05 3.20
N SER A 276 25.88 -12.05 2.17
CA SER A 276 27.25 -12.54 2.35
C SER A 276 28.09 -11.57 3.19
N PRO A 277 29.18 -12.05 3.82
CA PRO A 277 30.09 -11.20 4.58
C PRO A 277 30.61 -10.00 3.78
N HIS A 278 30.88 -10.19 2.49
CA HIS A 278 31.32 -9.13 1.58
C HIS A 278 30.24 -8.05 1.40
N GLU A 279 28.98 -8.43 1.18
CA GLU A 279 27.90 -7.46 1.03
C GLU A 279 27.56 -6.76 2.34
N GLN A 280 27.64 -7.46 3.48
CA GLN A 280 27.51 -6.85 4.79
C GLN A 280 28.59 -5.78 5.02
N ALA A 281 29.86 -6.09 4.71
CA ALA A 281 30.97 -5.15 4.84
C ALA A 281 30.79 -3.93 3.92
N SER A 282 30.36 -4.13 2.67
CA SER A 282 30.10 -3.02 1.74
C SER A 282 28.97 -2.11 2.20
N LEU A 283 27.86 -2.67 2.71
CA LEU A 283 26.75 -1.90 3.27
C LEU A 283 27.15 -1.18 4.56
N HIS A 284 27.98 -1.80 5.39
CA HIS A 284 28.49 -1.20 6.62
C HIS A 284 29.41 -0.02 6.32
N ALA A 285 30.38 -0.18 5.42
CA ALA A 285 31.24 0.90 4.96
C ALA A 285 30.43 2.08 4.44
N ARG A 286 29.41 1.81 3.62
CA ARG A 286 28.52 2.86 3.10
C ARG A 286 27.66 3.53 4.19
N ALA A 287 27.27 2.79 5.23
CA ALA A 287 26.56 3.36 6.37
C ALA A 287 27.48 4.31 7.16
N THR A 288 28.75 3.92 7.35
CA THR A 288 29.80 4.76 7.94
C THR A 288 30.07 6.01 7.10
N ASP A 289 30.22 5.87 5.78
CA ASP A 289 30.46 7.00 4.87
C ASP A 289 29.31 8.02 4.88
N LEU A 290 28.08 7.54 5.06
CA LEU A 290 26.89 8.38 5.12
C LEU A 290 26.60 8.95 6.51
N ASP A 291 27.38 8.58 7.53
CA ASP A 291 27.10 8.82 8.94
C ASP A 291 25.63 8.52 9.28
N ALA A 292 25.17 7.33 8.88
CA ALA A 292 23.76 6.98 8.91
C ALA A 292 23.53 5.53 9.35
N PRO A 293 22.36 5.21 9.94
CA PRO A 293 22.07 3.84 10.32
C PRO A 293 22.02 2.91 9.09
N PHE A 294 22.31 1.63 9.30
CA PHE A 294 22.32 0.59 8.25
C PHE A 294 21.09 0.62 7.33
N LYS A 295 19.90 0.87 7.90
CA LYS A 295 18.64 1.07 7.16
C LYS A 295 18.76 2.12 6.05
N THR A 296 19.42 3.24 6.34
CA THR A 296 19.63 4.34 5.40
C THR A 296 20.52 3.90 4.26
N ALA A 297 21.64 3.21 4.55
CA ALA A 297 22.50 2.67 3.52
C ALA A 297 21.73 1.74 2.56
N CYS A 298 20.93 0.80 3.10
CA CYS A 298 20.11 -0.11 2.29
C CYS A 298 19.11 0.63 1.38
N LEU A 299 18.42 1.65 1.89
CA LEU A 299 17.48 2.43 1.08
C LEU A 299 18.18 3.24 -0.01
N TYR A 300 19.35 3.80 0.29
CA TYR A 300 20.17 4.53 -0.67
C TYR A 300 20.76 3.62 -1.76
N GLU A 301 21.00 2.34 -1.47
CA GLU A 301 21.33 1.37 -2.53
C GLU A 301 20.20 1.24 -3.54
N ILE A 302 18.96 1.02 -3.08
CA ILE A 302 17.82 0.89 -4.01
C ILE A 302 17.59 2.20 -4.76
N LEU A 303 17.77 3.36 -4.12
CA LEU A 303 17.73 4.66 -4.80
C LEU A 303 18.80 4.80 -5.88
N ALA A 304 20.00 4.29 -5.65
CA ALA A 304 21.05 4.28 -6.66
C ALA A 304 20.64 3.42 -7.87
N LEU A 305 19.95 2.28 -7.64
CA LEU A 305 19.41 1.46 -8.73
C LEU A 305 18.33 2.22 -9.52
N VAL A 306 17.38 2.86 -8.84
CA VAL A 306 16.34 3.69 -9.47
C VAL A 306 16.95 4.75 -10.39
N ARG A 307 18.02 5.43 -9.93
CA ARG A 307 18.76 6.42 -10.73
C ARG A 307 19.51 5.79 -11.91
N GLN A 308 20.22 4.69 -11.65
CA GLN A 308 20.98 3.97 -12.67
C GLN A 308 20.08 3.51 -13.82
N ASP A 309 18.89 3.01 -13.50
CA ASP A 309 17.94 2.51 -14.49
C ASP A 309 17.00 3.61 -15.03
N GLN A 310 17.27 4.88 -14.70
CA GLN A 310 16.52 6.05 -15.14
C GLN A 310 15.00 5.95 -14.86
N VAL A 311 14.64 5.28 -13.77
CA VAL A 311 13.24 5.07 -13.39
C VAL A 311 12.70 6.32 -12.73
N ILE A 312 11.64 6.87 -13.30
CA ILE A 312 10.89 8.00 -12.77
C ILE A 312 10.19 7.60 -11.46
N PRO A 313 10.48 8.27 -10.31
CA PRO A 313 9.74 8.06 -9.08
C PRO A 313 8.28 8.52 -9.24
N GLY A 314 7.34 7.67 -8.82
CA GLY A 314 5.93 8.05 -8.70
C GLY A 314 5.62 8.68 -7.33
N VAL A 315 4.42 9.25 -7.20
CA VAL A 315 3.92 9.90 -5.97
C VAL A 315 4.09 9.03 -4.72
N SER A 316 3.85 7.72 -4.82
CA SER A 316 3.99 6.81 -3.68
C SER A 316 5.44 6.62 -3.22
N MET A 317 6.40 6.59 -4.17
CA MET A 317 7.82 6.47 -3.83
C MET A 317 8.34 7.77 -3.23
N LEU A 318 7.98 8.92 -3.81
CA LEU A 318 8.37 10.22 -3.25
C LEU A 318 7.81 10.43 -1.83
N ASN A 319 6.57 10.03 -1.59
CA ASN A 319 5.97 10.07 -0.25
C ASN A 319 6.70 9.17 0.75
N LEU A 320 7.08 7.95 0.36
CA LEU A 320 7.91 7.08 1.20
C LEU A 320 9.25 7.77 1.53
N LEU A 321 9.91 8.31 0.52
CA LEU A 321 11.21 8.96 0.67
C LEU A 321 11.10 10.23 1.53
N ALA A 322 10.07 11.05 1.35
CA ALA A 322 9.84 12.23 2.16
C ALA A 322 9.69 11.85 3.65
N SER A 323 8.83 10.89 3.98
CA SER A 323 8.71 10.40 5.37
C SER A 323 10.01 9.79 5.89
N PHE A 324 10.76 9.08 5.04
CA PHE A 324 12.03 8.47 5.42
C PHE A 324 13.12 9.52 5.72
N GLU A 325 13.29 10.53 4.86
CA GLU A 325 14.24 11.62 5.05
C GLU A 325 13.89 12.46 6.27
N ALA A 326 12.60 12.72 6.49
CA ALA A 326 12.11 13.38 7.70
C ALA A 326 12.46 12.59 8.96
N GLY A 327 12.22 11.27 8.96
CA GLY A 327 12.61 10.38 10.06
C GLY A 327 14.11 10.31 10.31
N CYS A 328 14.94 10.66 9.32
CA CYS A 328 16.39 10.79 9.47
C CYS A 328 16.85 12.20 9.86
N GLY A 329 15.92 13.11 10.15
CA GLY A 329 16.20 14.50 10.49
C GLY A 329 16.56 15.40 9.29
N ARG A 330 16.49 14.91 8.06
CA ARG A 330 16.83 15.68 6.84
C ARG A 330 15.61 16.39 6.27
N LEU A 331 15.02 17.27 7.07
CA LEU A 331 13.74 17.94 6.79
C LEU A 331 13.74 18.75 5.47
N PRO A 332 14.77 19.55 5.10
CA PRO A 332 14.75 20.30 3.84
C PRO A 332 14.58 19.39 2.61
N ARG A 333 15.24 18.22 2.63
CA ARG A 333 15.13 17.22 1.57
C ARG A 333 13.76 16.53 1.57
N ALA A 334 13.21 16.26 2.75
CA ALA A 334 11.88 15.70 2.89
C ALA A 334 10.79 16.62 2.33
N VAL A 335 10.88 17.92 2.61
CA VAL A 335 10.00 18.97 2.06
C VAL A 335 10.10 19.02 0.54
N ALA A 336 11.32 19.03 -0.02
CA ALA A 336 11.51 19.03 -1.47
C ALA A 336 10.83 17.82 -2.15
N LEU A 337 10.96 16.62 -1.58
CA LEU A 337 10.33 15.39 -2.09
C LEU A 337 8.79 15.43 -1.99
N ALA A 338 8.24 15.96 -0.90
CA ALA A 338 6.80 16.13 -0.75
C ALA A 338 6.23 17.17 -1.72
N THR A 339 6.96 18.27 -1.94
CA THR A 339 6.62 19.27 -2.97
C THR A 339 6.62 18.64 -4.35
N GLU A 340 7.63 17.84 -4.70
CA GLU A 340 7.66 17.10 -5.97
C GLU A 340 6.45 16.16 -6.11
N ALA A 341 6.08 15.45 -5.04
CA ALA A 341 4.91 14.57 -5.04
C ALA A 341 3.60 15.33 -5.32
N CYS A 342 3.45 16.56 -4.80
CA CYS A 342 2.30 17.42 -5.07
C CYS A 342 2.28 17.95 -6.52
N LEU A 343 3.44 18.12 -7.17
CA LEU A 343 3.52 18.59 -8.57
C LEU A 343 3.14 17.49 -9.57
N LEU A 344 3.53 16.25 -9.28
CA LEU A 344 3.25 15.09 -10.13
C LEU A 344 1.77 14.82 -10.37
N GLU A 345 0.91 15.19 -9.42
CA GLU A 345 -0.55 15.00 -9.50
C GLU A 345 -1.21 15.76 -10.65
N ASN A 346 -0.60 16.84 -11.13
CA ASN A 346 -1.10 17.62 -12.25
C ASN A 346 -0.74 17.00 -13.61
N GLY A 347 -0.01 15.88 -13.59
CA GLY A 347 0.41 15.12 -14.77
C GLY A 347 1.93 15.17 -14.97
N PRO A 348 2.52 14.16 -15.65
CA PRO A 348 3.97 14.05 -15.84
C PRO A 348 4.58 15.23 -16.62
N ALA A 349 3.78 15.98 -17.38
CA ALA A 349 4.21 17.19 -18.09
C ALA A 349 4.63 18.34 -17.15
N HIS A 350 4.05 18.44 -15.95
CA HIS A 350 4.45 19.44 -14.95
C HIS A 350 5.73 19.06 -14.20
N VAL A 351 6.26 17.87 -14.53
CA VAL A 351 7.46 17.26 -13.96
C VAL A 351 8.61 17.33 -14.95
N VAL A 352 8.40 17.93 -16.13
CA VAL A 352 9.41 18.26 -17.15
C VAL A 352 10.52 19.16 -16.58
N HIS A 353 10.31 19.75 -15.40
CA HIS A 353 11.34 20.44 -14.62
C HIS A 353 12.36 19.50 -13.94
N ARG A 354 12.22 18.16 -14.07
CA ARG A 354 13.15 17.17 -13.49
C ARG A 354 14.59 17.26 -13.96
N THR A 355 14.87 17.89 -15.10
CA THR A 355 16.17 17.71 -15.79
C THR A 355 16.75 18.97 -16.41
N ARG A 356 16.07 20.11 -16.39
CA ARG A 356 16.59 21.37 -16.93
C ARG A 356 16.14 22.52 -16.06
N GLU A 357 17.07 23.38 -15.69
CA GLU A 357 16.85 24.69 -15.07
C GLU A 357 15.76 25.44 -15.81
N ALA A 358 14.51 25.22 -15.43
CA ALA A 358 13.39 25.82 -16.13
C ALA A 358 13.24 27.27 -15.67
N PRO A 359 12.96 28.21 -16.58
CA PRO A 359 12.80 29.62 -16.23
C PRO A 359 11.72 29.79 -15.15
N LEU A 360 11.97 30.67 -14.18
CA LEU A 360 11.10 30.93 -13.02
C LEU A 360 9.62 31.14 -13.40
N ALA A 361 9.35 31.76 -14.55
CA ALA A 361 7.99 31.97 -15.06
C ALA A 361 7.25 30.66 -15.42
N ALA A 362 7.96 29.65 -15.93
CA ALA A 362 7.38 28.33 -16.24
C ALA A 362 7.12 27.53 -14.95
N GLN A 363 8.01 27.67 -13.96
CA GLN A 363 7.80 27.09 -12.64
C GLN A 363 6.55 27.67 -11.98
N SER A 364 6.42 29.01 -11.92
CA SER A 364 5.25 29.70 -11.38
C SER A 364 3.93 29.31 -12.06
N LYS A 365 3.95 29.02 -13.37
CA LYS A 365 2.76 28.58 -14.12
C LYS A 365 2.40 27.11 -13.85
N ALA A 366 3.39 26.24 -13.62
CA ALA A 366 3.16 24.87 -13.16
C ALA A 366 2.60 24.81 -11.71
N TYR A 367 2.88 25.85 -10.92
CA TYR A 367 2.46 26.01 -9.52
C TYR A 367 1.05 26.59 -9.33
N ALA A 368 0.37 27.08 -10.36
CA ALA A 368 -0.93 27.75 -10.25
C ALA A 368 -2.14 26.80 -10.02
N GLY A 369 -1.92 25.50 -9.78
CA GLY A 369 -3.00 24.52 -9.68
C GLY A 369 -2.64 23.27 -8.89
N PHE A 370 -1.98 23.40 -7.74
CA PHE A 370 -1.59 22.24 -6.92
C PHE A 370 -2.79 21.35 -6.56
N ARG A 371 -2.61 20.04 -6.75
CA ARG A 371 -3.49 19.02 -6.18
C ARG A 371 -2.67 18.15 -5.25
N VAL A 372 -2.97 18.20 -3.95
CA VAL A 372 -2.32 17.32 -2.97
C VAL A 372 -2.89 15.91 -3.14
N HIS A 373 -2.08 14.96 -3.60
CA HIS A 373 -2.53 13.57 -3.69
C HIS A 373 -2.97 13.07 -2.32
N ILE A 374 -3.96 12.18 -2.33
CA ILE A 374 -4.53 11.61 -1.11
C ILE A 374 -3.50 10.84 -0.26
N SER A 375 -2.46 10.27 -0.89
CA SER A 375 -1.36 9.61 -0.17
C SER A 375 -0.32 10.57 0.41
N THR A 376 -0.31 11.84 -0.02
CA THR A 376 0.63 12.86 0.45
C THR A 376 0.16 13.51 1.74
N ILE A 377 -1.15 13.50 2.02
CA ILE A 377 -1.74 14.07 3.24
C ILE A 377 -1.08 13.55 4.54
N PRO A 378 -0.94 12.23 4.78
CA PRO A 378 -0.25 11.73 5.98
C PRO A 378 1.23 12.14 6.05
N VAL A 379 1.89 12.30 4.90
CA VAL A 379 3.30 12.70 4.84
C VAL A 379 3.45 14.13 5.31
N LEU A 380 2.59 15.05 4.85
CA LEU A 380 2.62 16.45 5.30
C LEU A 380 2.49 16.56 6.82
N PHE A 381 1.54 15.84 7.43
CA PHE A 381 1.44 15.76 8.89
C PHE A 381 2.71 15.23 9.54
N THR A 382 3.32 14.18 8.97
CA THR A 382 4.59 13.64 9.47
C THR A 382 5.71 14.68 9.42
N LEU A 383 5.76 15.51 8.37
CA LEU A 383 6.74 16.59 8.25
C LEU A 383 6.55 17.65 9.34
N TYR A 384 5.32 18.08 9.60
CA TYR A 384 5.00 19.00 10.69
C TYR A 384 5.39 18.43 12.06
N ALA A 385 5.02 17.19 12.35
CA ALA A 385 5.38 16.53 13.60
C ALA A 385 6.91 16.43 13.78
N THR A 386 7.63 16.16 12.69
CA THR A 386 9.10 16.07 12.69
C THR A 386 9.72 17.44 12.93
N GLN A 387 9.28 18.47 12.23
CA GLN A 387 9.80 19.81 12.38
C GLN A 387 9.59 20.36 13.79
N ALA A 388 8.39 20.17 14.35
CA ALA A 388 8.11 20.59 15.71
C ALA A 388 9.05 19.92 16.71
N ARG A 389 9.33 18.62 16.55
CA ARG A 389 10.31 17.90 17.39
C ARG A 389 11.75 18.36 17.19
N GLN A 390 12.12 18.79 15.99
CA GLN A 390 13.47 19.32 15.71
C GLN A 390 13.70 20.69 16.34
N ILE A 391 12.67 21.55 16.37
CA ILE A 391 12.76 22.90 16.90
C ILE A 391 12.60 22.90 18.42
N TYR A 392 11.60 22.18 18.93
CA TYR A 392 11.15 22.27 20.34
C TYR A 392 11.42 21.01 21.17
N GLY A 393 12.02 19.98 20.56
CA GLY A 393 12.26 18.71 21.23
C GLY A 393 11.02 17.81 21.34
N SER A 394 11.20 16.66 22.02
CA SER A 394 10.15 15.64 22.14
C SER A 394 9.09 15.94 23.20
N GLN A 395 9.38 16.88 24.11
CA GLN A 395 8.48 17.38 25.14
C GLN A 395 8.77 18.88 25.29
N PRO A 396 8.00 19.75 24.62
CA PRO A 396 8.18 21.18 24.77
C PRO A 396 7.89 21.59 26.21
N GLU A 397 8.72 22.48 26.76
CA GLU A 397 8.56 23.01 28.12
C GLU A 397 7.31 23.88 28.26
N THR A 398 6.85 24.45 27.14
CA THR A 398 5.64 25.25 27.07
C THR A 398 4.45 24.41 26.64
N GLU A 399 3.29 24.71 27.22
CA GLU A 399 2.02 24.11 26.79
C GLU A 399 1.36 24.92 25.66
N GLU A 400 1.86 26.12 25.36
CA GLU A 400 1.35 26.99 24.30
C GLU A 400 1.54 26.40 22.90
N ARG A 401 0.69 26.84 21.96
CA ARG A 401 0.75 26.42 20.55
C ARG A 401 2.07 26.85 19.93
N LEU A 402 2.74 25.92 19.26
CA LEU A 402 4.07 26.12 18.71
C LEU A 402 4.03 26.50 17.23
N PRO A 403 4.59 27.66 16.83
CA PRO A 403 4.64 28.05 15.42
C PRO A 403 5.62 27.15 14.66
N CYS A 404 5.11 26.36 13.73
CA CYS A 404 5.91 25.40 12.98
C CYS A 404 5.81 25.64 11.47
N PRO A 405 6.44 26.70 10.91
CA PRO A 405 6.34 27.01 9.49
C PRO A 405 7.16 26.01 8.66
N LEU A 406 6.48 25.05 8.01
CA LEU A 406 7.13 24.04 7.17
C LEU A 406 7.54 24.56 5.80
N PHE A 407 6.73 25.47 5.26
CA PHE A 407 6.96 26.10 3.97
C PHE A 407 7.20 27.60 4.19
N PRO A 408 8.22 28.20 3.55
CA PRO A 408 8.37 29.65 3.51
C PRO A 408 7.08 30.30 2.99
N ALA A 409 6.74 31.51 3.42
CA ALA A 409 5.53 32.21 2.95
C ALA A 409 5.50 32.42 1.42
N SER A 410 6.68 32.53 0.80
CA SER A 410 6.86 32.60 -0.65
C SER A 410 6.68 31.26 -1.38
N HIS A 411 6.62 30.15 -0.64
CA HIS A 411 6.48 28.82 -1.21
C HIS A 411 5.02 28.59 -1.62
N PRO A 412 4.75 28.11 -2.85
CA PRO A 412 3.38 28.00 -3.36
C PRO A 412 2.44 27.10 -2.52
N LEU A 413 2.99 26.08 -1.86
CA LEU A 413 2.22 25.22 -0.96
C LEU A 413 1.86 25.87 0.39
N ALA A 414 2.49 26.98 0.77
CA ALA A 414 2.24 27.62 2.07
C ALA A 414 0.78 28.08 2.23
N VAL A 415 0.14 28.52 1.14
CA VAL A 415 -1.28 28.94 1.17
C VAL A 415 -2.22 27.75 1.41
N MET A 416 -1.92 26.58 0.84
CA MET A 416 -2.80 25.42 0.90
C MET A 416 -2.57 24.52 2.11
N VAL A 417 -1.31 24.35 2.50
CA VAL A 417 -0.86 23.39 3.52
C VAL A 417 0.11 24.04 4.49
N GLY A 418 -0.06 25.34 4.80
CA GLY A 418 0.85 26.12 5.65
C GLY A 418 0.82 25.75 7.13
N SER A 419 -0.22 25.05 7.59
CA SER A 419 -0.35 24.56 8.97
C SER A 419 -0.89 23.12 8.99
N PRO A 420 -0.72 22.39 10.11
CA PRO A 420 -1.40 21.10 10.31
C PRO A 420 -2.93 21.21 10.16
N ARG A 421 -3.54 22.31 10.61
CA ARG A 421 -4.99 22.53 10.47
C ARG A 421 -5.39 22.73 9.01
N ALA A 422 -4.61 23.44 8.21
CA ALA A 422 -4.84 23.59 6.77
C ALA A 422 -4.78 22.23 6.04
N VAL A 423 -3.81 21.37 6.39
CA VAL A 423 -3.74 19.99 5.87
C VAL A 423 -4.99 19.19 6.26
N LEU A 424 -5.48 19.35 7.50
CA LEU A 424 -6.69 18.70 7.97
C LEU A 424 -7.93 19.18 7.21
N ARG A 425 -8.08 20.48 6.95
CA ARG A 425 -9.18 21.03 6.12
C ARG A 425 -9.24 20.37 4.74
N LEU A 426 -8.10 20.27 4.06
CA LEU A 426 -8.00 19.58 2.75
C LEU A 426 -8.47 18.12 2.83
N CYS A 427 -8.16 17.42 3.91
CA CYS A 427 -8.64 16.06 4.12
C CYS A 427 -10.17 16.02 4.30
N GLN A 428 -10.75 17.00 5.01
CA GLN A 428 -12.20 17.06 5.21
C GLN A 428 -12.95 17.35 3.92
N ASP A 429 -12.45 18.28 3.11
CA ASP A 429 -13.06 18.62 1.82
C ASP A 429 -13.09 17.39 0.91
N ARG A 430 -12.04 16.57 0.95
CA ARG A 430 -12.00 15.29 0.22
C ARG A 430 -13.07 14.30 0.72
N VAL A 431 -13.25 14.18 2.03
CA VAL A 431 -14.26 13.30 2.63
C VAL A 431 -15.68 13.81 2.35
N LYS A 432 -15.88 15.13 2.25
CA LYS A 432 -17.19 15.72 1.96
C LYS A 432 -17.55 15.70 0.47
N SER A 433 -16.58 15.50 -0.43
CA SER A 433 -16.79 15.62 -1.89
C SER A 433 -17.73 14.56 -2.50
N SER A 434 -17.75 13.33 -1.98
CA SER A 434 -18.63 12.26 -2.47
C SER A 434 -18.72 11.11 -1.47
N ALA A 435 -19.92 10.69 -1.07
CA ALA A 435 -20.12 9.65 -0.05
C ALA A 435 -19.43 8.31 -0.41
N ALA A 436 -19.48 7.88 -1.66
CA ALA A 436 -18.84 6.63 -2.10
C ALA A 436 -17.31 6.72 -2.13
N ALA A 437 -16.75 7.85 -2.59
CA ALA A 437 -15.31 8.07 -2.59
C ALA A 437 -14.76 8.26 -1.16
N ALA A 438 -15.53 8.93 -0.31
CA ALA A 438 -15.24 9.14 1.10
C ALA A 438 -15.17 7.83 1.86
N HIS A 439 -16.19 6.96 1.72
CA HIS A 439 -16.21 5.67 2.39
C HIS A 439 -15.00 4.81 1.99
N LYS A 440 -14.68 4.74 0.68
CA LYS A 440 -13.48 4.03 0.19
C LYS A 440 -12.19 4.62 0.76
N TYR A 441 -12.08 5.95 0.82
CA TYR A 441 -10.91 6.61 1.37
C TYR A 441 -10.74 6.33 2.86
N LEU A 442 -11.79 6.51 3.65
CA LEU A 442 -11.79 6.26 5.10
C LEU A 442 -11.45 4.80 5.41
N CYS A 443 -12.05 3.84 4.70
CA CYS A 443 -11.75 2.42 4.89
C CYS A 443 -10.29 2.05 4.56
N THR A 444 -9.64 2.77 3.65
CA THR A 444 -8.29 2.41 3.18
C THR A 444 -7.17 3.23 3.83
N LYS A 445 -7.47 4.45 4.30
CA LYS A 445 -6.47 5.43 4.76
C LYS A 445 -6.89 6.16 6.04
N GLY A 446 -8.13 6.04 6.51
CA GLY A 446 -8.66 6.79 7.64
C GLY A 446 -7.77 6.71 8.88
N THR A 447 -7.43 5.50 9.31
CA THR A 447 -6.56 5.30 10.50
C THR A 447 -5.17 5.92 10.31
N LEU A 448 -4.56 5.78 9.11
CA LEU A 448 -3.24 6.35 8.82
C LEU A 448 -3.27 7.88 8.88
N VAL A 449 -4.28 8.49 8.28
CA VAL A 449 -4.42 9.95 8.20
C VAL A 449 -4.71 10.53 9.57
N LEU A 450 -5.67 9.98 10.31
CA LEU A 450 -6.02 10.46 11.65
C LEU A 450 -4.86 10.28 12.63
N ASN A 451 -4.13 9.16 12.57
CA ASN A 451 -2.95 8.95 13.39
C ASN A 451 -1.87 10.01 13.11
N ALA A 452 -1.61 10.31 11.84
CA ALA A 452 -0.62 11.31 11.46
C ALA A 452 -1.07 12.72 11.85
N ALA A 453 -2.34 13.06 11.65
CA ALA A 453 -2.92 14.34 12.06
C ALA A 453 -2.83 14.53 13.57
N LEU A 454 -3.22 13.53 14.36
CA LEU A 454 -3.15 13.56 15.82
C LEU A 454 -1.71 13.77 16.30
N ASP A 455 -0.75 13.05 15.71
CA ASP A 455 0.67 13.19 16.04
C ASP A 455 1.20 14.60 15.72
N ALA A 456 0.81 15.17 14.57
CA ALA A 456 1.19 16.54 14.19
C ALA A 456 0.61 17.58 15.14
N MET A 457 -0.69 17.51 15.45
CA MET A 457 -1.36 18.45 16.35
C MET A 457 -0.77 18.40 17.76
N LEU A 458 -0.55 17.21 18.30
CA LEU A 458 0.09 17.04 19.61
C LEU A 458 1.55 17.49 19.60
N ALA A 459 2.26 17.33 18.48
CA ALA A 459 3.65 17.79 18.38
C ALA A 459 3.78 19.31 18.34
N THR A 460 2.78 20.02 17.82
CA THR A 460 2.72 21.48 17.77
C THR A 460 1.93 22.11 18.93
N ASN A 461 1.59 21.34 19.98
CA ASN A 461 0.71 21.78 21.08
C ASN A 461 -0.61 22.40 20.59
N ASP A 462 -1.13 21.93 19.46
CA ASP A 462 -2.41 22.36 18.93
C ASP A 462 -3.52 21.55 19.58
N TRP A 463 -3.82 21.85 20.85
CA TRP A 463 -4.77 21.08 21.67
C TRP A 463 -6.18 21.07 21.09
N GLN A 464 -6.64 22.21 20.56
CA GLN A 464 -7.94 22.30 19.86
C GLN A 464 -7.97 21.41 18.61
N GLY A 465 -6.89 21.41 17.82
CA GLY A 465 -6.74 20.54 16.66
C GLY A 465 -6.70 19.05 17.05
N ALA A 466 -5.97 18.70 18.11
CA ALA A 466 -5.87 17.35 18.62
C ALA A 466 -7.23 16.83 19.13
N TRP A 467 -7.96 17.66 19.90
CA TRP A 467 -9.32 17.38 20.35
C TRP A 467 -10.24 17.09 19.17
N TYR A 468 -10.19 17.93 18.13
CA TYR A 468 -11.01 17.74 16.95
C TYR A 468 -10.68 16.43 16.21
N VAL A 469 -9.40 16.08 16.06
CA VAL A 469 -8.98 14.81 15.45
C VAL A 469 -9.48 13.60 16.26
N LEU A 470 -9.51 13.67 17.59
CA LEU A 470 -10.08 12.61 18.43
C LEU A 470 -11.58 12.40 18.15
N GLN A 471 -12.34 13.48 17.94
CA GLN A 471 -13.75 13.39 17.55
C GLN A 471 -13.92 12.76 16.16
N LEU A 472 -12.98 13.00 15.24
CA LEU A 472 -13.04 12.43 13.89
C LEU A 472 -12.94 10.90 13.86
N TYR A 473 -12.26 10.25 14.81
CA TYR A 473 -12.28 8.77 14.89
C TYR A 473 -13.70 8.23 15.03
N LYS A 474 -14.51 8.85 15.89
CA LYS A 474 -15.91 8.48 16.08
C LYS A 474 -16.77 8.92 14.90
N GLN A 475 -16.62 10.15 14.42
CA GLN A 475 -17.44 10.68 13.32
C GLN A 475 -17.22 9.94 11.99
N TRP A 476 -16.01 9.47 11.74
CA TRP A 476 -15.65 8.77 10.50
C TRP A 476 -15.70 7.24 10.63
N ASP A 477 -16.12 6.72 11.78
CA ASP A 477 -16.17 5.28 12.08
C ASP A 477 -14.82 4.58 11.83
N VAL A 478 -13.75 5.17 12.38
CA VAL A 478 -12.38 4.66 12.26
C VAL A 478 -11.96 4.09 13.60
N GLU A 479 -11.67 2.78 13.65
CA GLU A 479 -11.13 2.15 14.86
C GLU A 479 -9.67 2.62 15.13
N PRO A 480 -9.35 3.03 16.38
CA PRO A 480 -7.97 3.31 16.77
C PRO A 480 -7.14 2.01 16.77
N ASN A 481 -5.82 2.16 16.62
CA ASN A 481 -4.90 1.02 16.65
C ASN A 481 -3.77 1.23 17.66
N ALA A 482 -2.88 0.24 17.80
CA ALA A 482 -1.74 0.30 18.71
C ALA A 482 -0.88 1.57 18.53
N TRP A 483 -0.77 2.10 17.30
CA TRP A 483 -0.04 3.34 17.05
C TRP A 483 -0.78 4.56 17.61
N THR A 484 -2.10 4.63 17.49
CA THR A 484 -2.92 5.68 18.10
C THR A 484 -2.65 5.74 19.61
N HIS A 485 -2.71 4.59 20.28
CA HIS A 485 -2.46 4.49 21.72
C HIS A 485 -1.03 4.88 22.09
N LEU A 486 -0.04 4.47 21.29
CA LEU A 486 1.36 4.83 21.50
C LEU A 486 1.60 6.34 21.36
N THR A 487 1.04 6.99 20.33
CA THR A 487 1.13 8.45 20.14
C THR A 487 0.54 9.19 21.33
N LEU A 488 -0.65 8.78 21.77
CA LEU A 488 -1.33 9.36 22.91
C LEU A 488 -0.53 9.15 24.20
N TRP A 489 -0.05 7.95 24.45
CA TRP A 489 0.75 7.65 25.64
C TRP A 489 2.04 8.46 25.66
N ARG A 490 2.80 8.52 24.55
CA ARG A 490 4.07 9.27 24.47
C ARG A 490 3.94 10.75 24.80
N ARG A 491 2.81 11.37 24.43
CA ARG A 491 2.59 12.82 24.62
C ARG A 491 1.83 13.13 25.89
N LEU A 492 0.80 12.36 26.21
CA LEU A 492 -0.11 12.69 27.31
C LEU A 492 0.34 12.12 28.66
N SER A 493 1.21 11.11 28.70
CA SER A 493 1.73 10.54 29.97
C SER A 493 2.58 11.51 30.79
N ALA A 494 3.12 12.55 30.15
CA ALA A 494 3.93 13.58 30.81
C ALA A 494 3.08 14.65 31.52
N HIS A 495 1.76 14.65 31.32
CA HIS A 495 0.86 15.66 31.86
C HIS A 495 0.06 15.11 33.05
N PRO A 496 -0.25 15.94 34.05
CA PRO A 496 -0.89 15.49 35.29
C PRO A 496 -2.23 14.81 35.03
N HIS A 497 -2.29 13.51 35.31
CA HIS A 497 -3.52 12.74 35.28
C HIS A 497 -4.32 13.02 36.56
N GLY A 498 -5.24 13.99 36.52
CA GLY A 498 -6.22 14.15 37.60
C GLY A 498 -7.05 12.87 37.76
N ALA A 499 -7.39 12.52 39.01
CA ALA A 499 -8.06 11.27 39.40
C ALA A 499 -9.16 10.86 38.41
N VAL A 500 -9.04 9.65 37.85
CA VAL A 500 -10.07 9.05 37.01
C VAL A 500 -11.24 8.67 37.94
N PRO A 501 -12.43 9.27 37.79
CA PRO A 501 -13.56 8.90 38.61
C PRO A 501 -14.01 7.50 38.19
N ASN A 502 -13.78 6.54 39.09
CA ASN A 502 -14.22 5.14 39.07
C ASN A 502 -13.50 4.20 38.08
N GLY A 503 -12.93 3.12 38.65
CA GLY A 503 -12.12 2.11 37.98
C GLY A 503 -12.92 1.14 37.08
N GLY A 504 -13.45 1.65 35.98
CA GLY A 504 -13.80 0.85 34.80
C GLY A 504 -12.80 1.09 33.67
N ASP A 505 -12.68 0.15 32.73
CA ASP A 505 -11.88 0.27 31.49
C ASP A 505 -12.24 1.56 30.72
N VAL A 506 -11.58 2.68 31.04
CA VAL A 506 -11.73 3.92 30.29
C VAL A 506 -11.02 3.71 28.96
N HIS A 507 -11.80 3.68 27.88
CA HIS A 507 -11.28 3.54 26.53
C HIS A 507 -10.22 4.63 26.28
N ALA A 508 -9.02 4.27 25.83
CA ALA A 508 -7.87 5.18 25.81
C ALA A 508 -8.09 6.50 25.03
N LEU A 509 -8.99 6.50 24.03
CA LEU A 509 -9.41 7.74 23.34
C LEU A 509 -10.22 8.68 24.23
N GLN A 510 -11.07 8.17 25.11
CA GLN A 510 -11.83 8.96 26.07
C GLN A 510 -10.90 9.56 27.13
N HIS A 511 -9.94 8.76 27.62
CA HIS A 511 -8.91 9.26 28.54
C HIS A 511 -8.06 10.36 27.89
N ALA A 512 -7.57 10.13 26.66
CA ALA A 512 -6.85 11.14 25.92
C ALA A 512 -7.68 12.41 25.69
N GLY A 513 -8.96 12.25 25.40
CA GLY A 513 -9.91 13.35 25.31
C GLY A 513 -9.93 14.19 26.58
N MET A 514 -10.16 13.57 27.74
CA MET A 514 -10.20 14.28 29.02
C MET A 514 -8.90 15.04 29.32
N VAL A 515 -7.74 14.46 29.00
CA VAL A 515 -6.45 15.14 29.19
C VAL A 515 -6.37 16.38 28.27
N VAL A 516 -6.72 16.25 27.00
CA VAL A 516 -6.70 17.38 26.05
C VAL A 516 -7.69 18.48 26.46
N GLU A 517 -8.90 18.13 26.93
CA GLU A 517 -9.87 19.11 27.45
C GLU A 517 -9.31 19.89 28.64
N ARG A 518 -8.62 19.22 29.57
CA ARG A 518 -7.97 19.88 30.71
C ARG A 518 -6.88 20.84 30.28
N MET A 519 -6.05 20.48 29.30
CA MET A 519 -5.04 21.40 28.76
C MET A 519 -5.68 22.64 28.14
N MET A 520 -6.79 22.45 27.42
CA MET A 520 -7.54 23.57 26.86
C MET A 520 -8.14 24.46 27.95
N GLN A 521 -8.73 23.88 29.00
CA GLN A 521 -9.26 24.62 30.15
C GLN A 521 -8.17 25.39 30.89
N ALA A 522 -6.99 24.79 31.11
CA ALA A 522 -5.84 25.45 31.73
C ALA A 522 -5.36 26.67 30.94
N GLN A 523 -5.53 26.65 29.61
CA GLN A 523 -5.16 27.74 28.71
C GLN A 523 -6.31 28.73 28.45
N GLY A 524 -7.47 28.56 29.09
CA GLY A 524 -8.66 29.38 28.82
C GLY A 524 -9.21 29.22 27.40
N LEU A 525 -8.86 28.13 26.70
CA LEU A 525 -9.32 27.86 25.34
C LEU A 525 -10.73 27.26 25.38
N PRO A 526 -11.68 27.77 24.56
CA PRO A 526 -13.02 27.20 24.48
C PRO A 526 -12.97 25.80 23.86
N LEU A 527 -13.90 24.94 24.25
CA LEU A 527 -14.22 23.70 23.52
C LEU A 527 -14.78 24.09 22.15
N PRO A 528 -14.02 23.93 21.06
CA PRO A 528 -14.47 24.43 19.78
C PRO A 528 -15.65 23.58 19.27
N ASN A 529 -16.65 24.24 18.70
CA ASN A 529 -17.55 23.54 17.78
C ASN A 529 -16.73 23.05 16.57
N THR A 530 -17.20 22.00 15.88
CA THR A 530 -16.41 21.25 14.88
C THR A 530 -15.83 22.10 13.75
N GLN A 531 -16.34 23.31 13.52
CA GLN A 531 -15.87 24.23 12.48
C GLN A 531 -14.86 25.26 13.04
N ALA A 532 -15.11 25.85 14.22
CA ALA A 532 -14.19 26.83 14.82
C ALA A 532 -12.81 26.25 15.17
N ALA A 533 -12.71 24.93 15.42
CA ALA A 533 -11.44 24.24 15.67
C ALA A 533 -10.44 24.40 14.51
N LEU A 534 -10.95 24.52 13.29
CA LEU A 534 -10.13 24.67 12.09
C LEU A 534 -9.85 26.14 11.79
N ASP A 535 -10.78 27.06 12.03
CA ASP A 535 -10.74 28.43 11.48
C ASP A 535 -9.82 29.42 12.21
N ASN A 536 -9.39 29.11 13.44
CA ASN A 536 -8.49 29.97 14.25
C ASN A 536 -7.03 30.07 13.75
N ASP A 537 -6.74 29.74 12.49
CA ASP A 537 -5.42 30.02 11.88
C ASP A 537 -5.30 31.47 11.35
N PHE A 538 -6.39 32.25 11.38
CA PHE A 538 -6.45 33.61 10.81
C PHE A 538 -6.53 34.74 11.84
N VAL A 539 -6.42 34.45 13.14
CA VAL A 539 -6.35 35.48 14.18
C VAL A 539 -5.03 35.35 14.92
N GLN A 540 -4.00 35.95 14.34
CA GLN A 540 -2.90 36.63 15.04
C GLN A 540 -2.20 37.57 14.07
#